data_AF-A0A6J7ZEM1-F1
#
_entry.id   AF-A0A6J7ZEM1-F1
#
_cell.length_a   1.000
_cell.length_b   1.000
_cell.length_c   1.000
_cell.angle_alpha   90.00
_cell.angle_beta   90.00
_cell.angle_gamma   90.00
#
_symmetry.space_group_name_H-M   'P 1'
#
loop_
_entity.id
_entity.type
_entity.pdbx_description
1 polymer ?
#
loop_
_entity_poly.entity_id
_entity_poly.type
_entity_poly.pdbx_seq_one_letter_code
_entity_poly.pdbx_strand_id
1 'polypeptide(L)'
;MWFENFLVCGLKRLCLQFATDSLLKEIDKLETIRQLELPEHLFTQTSPKIVQHYRQRASTEPPRELRRHPQSIRYTLMAAFCWQRKQEITDSLVELLIQIVHQLRWVVNHSVPFLLLFQQALYIVCLRKS
;
A
#
# COMPACT_ATOMS: atom_id res chain seq x y z
N MET A 1 34.92 -4.77 -7.02
CA MET A 1 33.61 -4.56 -7.66
C MET A 1 32.54 -5.62 -7.30
N TRP A 2 32.82 -6.61 -6.44
CA TRP A 2 31.81 -7.58 -5.96
C TRP A 2 31.10 -7.16 -4.66
N PHE A 3 31.64 -6.17 -3.93
CA PHE A 3 31.12 -5.76 -2.63
C PHE A 3 29.93 -4.78 -2.73
N GLU A 4 29.96 -3.85 -3.70
CA GLU A 4 28.84 -2.91 -3.90
C GLU A 4 27.59 -3.59 -4.46
N ASN A 5 27.76 -4.57 -5.35
CA ASN A 5 26.63 -5.33 -5.90
C ASN A 5 25.92 -6.19 -4.84
N PHE A 6 26.64 -6.67 -3.82
CA PHE A 6 26.06 -7.44 -2.71
C PHE A 6 25.24 -6.54 -1.77
N LEU A 7 25.74 -5.35 -1.44
CA LEU A 7 25.00 -4.34 -0.67
C LEU A 7 23.76 -3.84 -1.41
N VAL A 8 23.87 -3.58 -2.72
CA VAL A 8 22.76 -3.13 -3.55
C VAL A 8 21.71 -4.23 -3.74
N CYS A 9 22.11 -5.50 -3.88
CA CYS A 9 21.16 -6.62 -3.91
C CYS A 9 20.48 -6.86 -2.55
N GLY A 10 21.22 -6.70 -1.43
CA GLY A 10 20.68 -6.80 -0.07
C GLY A 10 19.67 -5.70 0.23
N LEU A 11 20.00 -4.45 -0.12
CA LEU A 11 19.12 -3.29 0.06
C LEU A 11 17.84 -3.39 -0.79
N LYS A 12 17.94 -3.88 -2.04
CA LYS A 12 16.76 -4.13 -2.90
C LYS A 12 15.82 -5.18 -2.29
N ARG A 13 16.39 -6.27 -1.76
CA ARG A 13 15.60 -7.35 -1.14
C ARG A 13 14.91 -6.87 0.14
N LEU A 14 15.61 -6.05 0.93
CA LEU A 14 15.08 -5.44 2.14
C LEU A 14 13.91 -4.47 1.86
N CYS A 15 14.04 -3.61 0.84
CA CYS A 15 13.00 -2.64 0.47
C CYS A 15 11.72 -3.33 -0.03
N LEU A 16 11.87 -4.42 -0.80
CA LEU A 16 10.74 -5.22 -1.27
C LEU A 16 10.02 -5.91 -0.09
N GLN A 17 10.78 -6.45 0.87
CA GLN A 17 10.24 -7.08 2.08
C GLN A 17 9.44 -6.07 2.93
N PHE A 18 9.97 -4.88 3.15
CA PHE A 18 9.26 -3.82 3.88
C PHE A 18 7.98 -3.37 3.17
N ALA A 19 8.00 -3.28 1.83
CA ALA A 19 6.82 -2.94 1.05
C ALA A 19 5.73 -4.02 1.17
N THR A 20 6.10 -5.31 1.15
CA THR A 20 5.13 -6.40 1.35
C THR A 20 4.58 -6.43 2.77
N ASP A 21 5.41 -6.20 3.78
CA ASP A 21 4.96 -6.16 5.18
C ASP A 21 4.02 -4.97 5.42
N SER A 22 4.29 -3.83 4.78
CA SER A 22 3.39 -2.67 4.81
C SER A 22 2.07 -2.94 4.11
N LEU A 23 2.10 -3.62 2.97
CA LEU A 23 0.90 -3.98 2.20
C LEU A 23 0.01 -4.94 3.00
N LEU A 24 0.58 -5.95 3.65
CA LEU A 24 -0.16 -6.87 4.52
C LEU A 24 -0.84 -6.14 5.68
N LYS A 25 -0.15 -5.20 6.33
CA LYS A 25 -0.74 -4.36 7.39
C LYS A 25 -1.92 -3.51 6.91
N GLU A 26 -1.85 -2.96 5.70
CA GLU A 26 -2.97 -2.20 5.14
C GLU A 26 -4.15 -3.13 4.78
N ILE A 27 -3.90 -4.36 4.34
CA ILE A 27 -4.95 -5.38 4.12
C ILE A 27 -5.65 -5.72 5.45
N ASP A 28 -4.90 -5.96 6.52
CA ASP A 28 -5.49 -6.30 7.84
C ASP A 28 -6.43 -5.19 8.35
N LYS A 29 -6.03 -3.92 8.15
CA LYS A 29 -6.89 -2.77 8.49
C LYS A 29 -8.15 -2.76 7.62
N LEU A 30 -8.01 -3.04 6.34
CA LEU A 30 -9.15 -3.09 5.42
C LEU A 30 -10.12 -4.20 5.80
N GLU A 31 -9.63 -5.38 6.16
CA GLU A 31 -10.46 -6.50 6.63
C GLU A 31 -11.25 -6.14 7.88
N THR A 32 -10.60 -5.47 8.84
CA THR A 32 -11.26 -4.97 10.06
C THR A 32 -12.43 -4.03 9.74
N ILE A 33 -12.28 -3.15 8.74
CA ILE A 33 -13.36 -2.25 8.31
C ILE A 33 -14.44 -3.00 7.50
N ARG A 34 -14.05 -4.01 6.70
CA ARG A 34 -15.01 -4.82 5.93
C ARG A 34 -15.95 -5.62 6.82
N GLN A 35 -15.50 -6.05 8.00
CA GLN A 35 -16.34 -6.72 9.01
C GLN A 35 -17.50 -5.84 9.52
N LEU A 36 -17.45 -4.51 9.30
CA LEU A 36 -18.52 -3.59 9.68
C LEU A 36 -19.69 -3.59 8.68
N GLU A 37 -19.58 -4.29 7.55
CA GLU A 37 -20.63 -4.46 6.52
C GLU A 37 -21.32 -3.14 6.12
N LEU A 38 -20.54 -2.06 6.03
CA LEU A 38 -21.05 -0.75 5.64
C LEU A 38 -21.49 -0.75 4.16
N PRO A 39 -22.70 -0.26 3.85
CA PRO A 39 -23.18 -0.17 2.46
C PRO A 39 -22.26 0.71 1.59
N GLU A 40 -21.92 0.25 0.39
CA GLU A 40 -21.06 0.98 -0.56
C GLU A 40 -21.68 2.27 -1.10
N HIS A 41 -22.94 2.53 -0.80
CA HIS A 41 -23.66 3.70 -1.29
C HIS A 41 -24.17 4.59 -0.16
N LEU A 42 -23.70 4.38 1.08
CA LEU A 42 -24.21 5.07 2.25
C LEU A 42 -24.08 6.61 2.16
N PHE A 43 -23.00 7.10 1.55
CA PHE A 43 -22.73 8.54 1.43
C PHE A 43 -22.65 9.05 -0.02
N THR A 44 -23.05 8.27 -1.02
CA THR A 44 -22.94 8.68 -2.44
C THR A 44 -23.81 9.89 -2.79
N GLN A 45 -24.94 10.06 -2.10
CA GLN A 45 -25.85 11.20 -2.27
C GLN A 45 -25.52 12.37 -1.30
N THR A 46 -24.53 12.20 -0.43
CA THR A 46 -24.15 13.22 0.56
C THR A 46 -22.96 14.01 0.06
N SER A 47 -22.97 15.33 0.25
CA SER A 47 -21.81 16.17 -0.10
C SER A 47 -20.54 15.71 0.64
N PRO A 48 -19.40 15.56 -0.04
CA PRO A 48 -18.15 15.10 0.59
C PRO A 48 -17.69 16.03 1.72
N LYS A 49 -18.03 17.33 1.66
CA LYS A 49 -17.73 18.30 2.74
C LYS A 49 -18.44 17.93 4.05
N ILE A 50 -19.67 17.45 3.98
CA ILE A 50 -20.46 17.05 5.16
C ILE A 50 -19.89 15.78 5.78
N VAL A 51 -19.55 14.80 4.93
CA VAL A 51 -18.93 13.53 5.37
C VAL A 51 -17.59 13.82 6.06
N GLN A 52 -16.76 14.70 5.48
CA GLN A 52 -15.49 15.14 6.06
C GLN A 52 -15.71 15.77 7.44
N HIS A 53 -16.72 16.63 7.58
CA HIS A 53 -17.04 17.27 8.85
C HIS A 53 -17.44 16.24 9.93
N TYR A 54 -18.26 15.24 9.58
CA TYR A 54 -18.62 14.17 10.52
C TYR A 54 -17.43 13.31 10.91
N ARG A 55 -16.55 12.98 9.96
CA ARG A 55 -15.31 12.26 10.23
C ARG A 55 -14.38 13.06 11.16
N GLN A 56 -14.24 14.37 10.96
CA GLN A 56 -13.45 15.24 11.83
C GLN A 56 -14.01 15.30 13.25
N ARG A 57 -15.33 15.40 13.40
CA ARG A 57 -15.97 15.32 14.72
C ARG A 57 -15.70 13.97 15.38
N ALA A 58 -15.90 12.88 14.65
CA ALA A 58 -15.64 11.53 15.15
C ALA A 58 -14.17 11.29 15.55
N SER A 59 -13.22 11.95 14.89
CA SER A 59 -11.79 11.83 15.25
C SER A 59 -11.37 12.72 16.42
N THR A 60 -12.08 13.82 16.67
CA THR A 60 -11.72 14.81 17.70
C THR A 60 -12.37 14.50 19.04
N GLU A 61 -13.61 13.98 19.02
CA GLU A 61 -14.33 13.62 20.24
C GLU A 61 -13.74 12.34 20.86
N PRO A 62 -13.54 12.29 22.20
CA PRO A 62 -13.05 11.09 22.85
C PRO A 62 -14.08 9.95 22.76
N PRO A 63 -13.67 8.67 22.72
CA PRO A 63 -14.58 7.52 22.57
C PRO A 63 -15.66 7.41 23.64
N ARG A 64 -15.44 8.02 24.82
CA ARG A 64 -16.44 8.09 25.89
C ARG A 64 -17.60 9.01 25.53
N GLU A 65 -17.31 10.15 24.90
CA GLU A 65 -18.32 11.14 24.51
C GLU A 65 -19.09 10.67 23.28
N LEU A 66 -18.39 10.06 22.31
CA LEU A 66 -19.04 9.41 21.17
C LEU A 66 -20.10 8.38 21.58
N ARG A 67 -19.82 7.59 22.62
CA ARG A 67 -20.75 6.58 23.15
C ARG A 67 -21.97 7.17 23.84
N ARG A 68 -21.90 8.41 24.34
CA ARG A 68 -23.00 9.12 25.01
C ARG A 68 -24.01 9.71 24.04
N HIS A 69 -23.65 9.86 22.77
CA HIS A 69 -24.59 10.34 21.77
C HIS A 69 -25.77 9.38 21.57
N PRO A 70 -26.95 9.90 21.20
CA PRO A 70 -28.05 9.11 20.67
C PRO A 70 -27.58 8.18 19.54
N GLN A 71 -28.22 7.01 19.43
CA GLN A 71 -27.83 5.97 18.48
C GLN A 71 -27.67 6.50 17.05
N SER A 72 -28.61 7.32 16.57
CA SER A 72 -28.59 7.90 15.22
C SER A 72 -27.31 8.70 14.94
N ILE A 73 -26.94 9.59 15.87
CA ILE A 73 -25.75 10.44 15.75
C ILE A 73 -24.49 9.58 15.83
N ARG A 74 -24.43 8.68 16.82
CA ARG A 74 -23.28 7.79 17.02
C ARG A 74 -22.98 6.94 15.79
N TYR A 75 -24.00 6.29 15.23
CA TYR A 75 -23.83 5.46 14.03
C TYR A 75 -23.47 6.29 12.81
N THR A 76 -24.03 7.49 12.65
CA THR A 76 -23.69 8.38 11.52
C THR A 76 -22.23 8.82 11.59
N LEU A 77 -21.74 9.22 12.76
CA LEU A 77 -20.35 9.64 12.97
C LEU A 77 -19.37 8.47 12.73
N MET A 78 -19.67 7.30 13.29
CA MET A 78 -18.84 6.10 13.11
C MET A 78 -18.86 5.61 11.66
N ALA A 79 -20.01 5.63 11.00
CA ALA A 79 -20.13 5.27 9.59
C ALA A 79 -19.33 6.24 8.70
N ALA A 80 -19.44 7.56 8.92
CA ALA A 80 -18.67 8.56 8.17
C ALA A 80 -17.16 8.39 8.34
N PHE A 81 -16.72 8.11 9.58
CA PHE A 81 -15.31 7.82 9.87
C PHE A 81 -14.82 6.56 9.15
N CYS A 82 -15.54 5.45 9.26
CA CYS A 82 -15.16 4.18 8.65
C CYS A 82 -15.20 4.24 7.12
N TRP A 83 -16.19 4.95 6.56
CA TRP A 83 -16.33 5.17 5.12
C TRP A 83 -15.09 5.81 4.52
N GLN A 84 -14.65 6.93 5.09
CA GLN A 84 -13.46 7.60 4.58
C GLN A 84 -12.17 6.83 4.88
N ARG A 85 -12.09 6.14 6.03
CA ARG A 85 -10.93 5.29 6.34
C ARG A 85 -10.77 4.14 5.36
N LYS A 86 -11.87 3.53 4.90
CA LYS A 86 -11.86 2.52 3.83
C LYS A 86 -11.22 3.07 2.55
N GLN A 87 -11.59 4.30 2.15
CA GLN A 87 -11.01 4.94 0.96
C GLN A 87 -9.53 5.26 1.15
N GLU A 88 -9.13 5.83 2.28
CA GLU A 88 -7.72 6.14 2.56
C GLU A 88 -6.82 4.90 2.55
N ILE A 89 -7.29 3.79 3.12
CA ILE A 89 -6.56 2.51 3.09
C ILE A 89 -6.48 1.99 1.66
N THR A 90 -7.56 2.11 0.89
CA THR A 90 -7.58 1.69 -0.52
C THR A 90 -6.58 2.52 -1.35
N ASP A 91 -6.57 3.83 -1.17
CA ASP A 91 -5.62 4.73 -1.84
C ASP A 91 -4.18 4.42 -1.43
N SER A 92 -3.94 4.15 -0.15
CA SER A 92 -2.62 3.75 0.37
C SER A 92 -2.16 2.41 -0.22
N LEU A 93 -3.06 1.44 -0.36
CA LEU A 93 -2.78 0.15 -1.01
C LEU A 93 -2.42 0.34 -2.49
N VAL A 94 -3.15 1.19 -3.22
CA VAL A 94 -2.86 1.51 -4.63
C VAL A 94 -1.48 2.15 -4.76
N GLU A 95 -1.14 3.11 -3.90
CA GLU A 95 0.18 3.75 -3.88
C GLU A 95 1.30 2.73 -3.61
N LEU A 96 1.15 1.85 -2.62
CA LEU A 96 2.12 0.79 -2.33
C LEU A 96 2.29 -0.18 -3.52
N LEU A 97 1.19 -0.55 -4.18
CA LEU A 97 1.23 -1.40 -5.37
C LEU A 97 1.99 -0.71 -6.52
N ILE A 98 1.72 0.58 -6.76
CA ILE A 98 2.42 1.38 -7.77
C ILE A 98 3.93 1.40 -7.47
N GLN A 99 4.31 1.64 -6.21
CA GLN A 99 5.72 1.64 -5.79
C GLN A 99 6.40 0.29 -6.06
N ILE A 100 5.75 -0.82 -5.72
CA ILE A 100 6.28 -2.17 -5.98
C ILE A 100 6.48 -2.39 -7.48
N VAL A 101 5.49 -2.04 -8.31
CA VAL A 101 5.60 -2.23 -9.77
C VAL A 101 6.70 -1.35 -10.37
N HIS A 102 6.86 -0.10 -9.92
CA HIS A 102 7.98 0.75 -10.34
C HIS A 102 9.33 0.17 -9.97
N GLN A 103 9.46 -0.38 -8.76
CA GLN A 103 10.69 -1.06 -8.33
C GLN A 103 11.00 -2.29 -9.18
N LEU A 104 9.99 -3.12 -9.48
CA LEU A 104 10.15 -4.29 -10.36
C LEU A 104 10.60 -3.89 -11.76
N ARG A 105 9.97 -2.86 -12.36
CA ARG A 105 10.39 -2.33 -13.66
C ARG A 105 11.85 -1.89 -13.66
N TRP A 106 12.27 -1.19 -12.61
CA TRP A 106 13.66 -0.74 -12.50
C TRP A 106 14.64 -1.92 -12.37
N VAL A 107 14.28 -2.95 -11.59
CA VAL A 107 15.07 -4.19 -11.47
C VAL A 107 15.20 -4.89 -12.81
N VAL A 108 14.09 -5.10 -13.52
CA VAL A 108 14.10 -5.75 -14.84
C VAL A 108 15.04 -5.00 -15.76
N ASN A 109 14.83 -3.69 -15.94
CA ASN A 109 15.66 -2.85 -16.83
C ASN A 109 17.15 -2.87 -16.50
N HIS A 110 17.53 -2.91 -15.22
CA HIS A 110 18.94 -2.96 -14.80
C HIS A 110 19.53 -4.38 -14.75
N SER A 111 18.72 -5.43 -14.78
CA SER A 111 19.19 -6.83 -14.75
C SER A 111 19.41 -7.40 -16.16
N VAL A 112 18.70 -6.92 -17.18
CA VAL A 112 18.88 -7.35 -18.59
C VAL A 112 20.31 -7.17 -19.14
N PRO A 113 21.04 -6.06 -18.84
CA PRO A 113 22.42 -5.89 -19.32
C PRO A 113 23.37 -6.96 -18.79
N PHE A 114 23.11 -7.47 -17.59
CA PHE A 114 23.99 -8.44 -16.92
C PHE A 114 23.90 -9.83 -17.58
N LEU A 115 22.72 -10.24 -18.05
CA LEU A 115 22.52 -11.48 -18.81
C LEU A 115 23.15 -11.42 -20.21
N LEU A 116 23.05 -10.28 -20.88
CA LEU A 116 23.69 -10.05 -22.18
C LEU A 116 25.22 -10.06 -22.08
N LEU A 117 25.79 -9.44 -21.04
CA LEU A 117 27.23 -9.48 -20.76
C LEU A 117 27.70 -10.90 -20.39
N PHE A 118 26.88 -11.68 -19.67
CA PHE A 118 27.18 -13.09 -19.37
C PHE A 118 27.17 -13.96 -20.62
N GLN A 119 26.21 -13.79 -21.53
CA GLN A 119 26.21 -14.47 -22.83
C GLN A 119 27.42 -14.09 -23.69
N GLN A 120 27.80 -12.80 -23.73
CA GLN A 120 29.01 -12.36 -24.44
C GLN A 120 30.29 -12.94 -23.83
N ALA A 121 30.39 -13.00 -22.50
CA ALA A 121 31.54 -13.60 -21.82
C ALA A 121 31.65 -15.11 -22.08
N LEU A 122 30.53 -15.85 -22.05
CA LEU A 122 30.48 -17.27 -22.42
C LEU A 122 30.87 -17.49 -23.89
N TYR A 123 30.42 -16.63 -24.80
CA TYR A 123 30.80 -16.68 -26.22
C TYR A 123 32.30 -16.47 -26.42
N ILE A 124 32.91 -15.50 -25.74
CA ILE A 124 34.36 -15.22 -25.81
C ILE A 124 35.19 -16.36 -25.21
N VAL A 125 34.75 -16.97 -24.11
CA VAL A 125 35.43 -18.13 -23.49
C VAL A 125 35.33 -19.38 -24.36
N CYS A 126 34.19 -19.61 -25.03
CA CYS A 126 34.05 -20.70 -26.01
C CYS A 126 34.93 -20.51 -27.25
N LEU A 127 35.09 -19.28 -27.76
CA LEU A 127 35.93 -18.97 -28.92
C LEU A 127 37.44 -19.08 -28.66
N ARG A 128 37.90 -19.10 -27.40
CA ARG A 128 39.32 -19.20 -27.04
C ARG A 128 39.80 -20.64 -26.80
N LYS A 129 38.93 -21.63 -26.96
CA LYS A 129 39.21 -23.05 -26.72
C LYS A 129 39.17 -23.91 -28.00
N SER A 130 39.26 -23.27 -29.18
CA SER A 130 39.48 -23.90 -30.48
C SER A 130 40.78 -23.39 -31.08
#